data_AF-A0A3A0BPQ8-F1
#
_entry.id   AF-A0A3A0BPQ8-F1
#
_cell.length_a   1.000
_cell.length_b   1.000
_cell.length_c   1.000
_cell.angle_alpha   90.00
_cell.angle_beta   90.00
_cell.angle_gamma   90.00
#
_symmetry.space_group_name_H-M   'P 1'
#
loop_
_entity.id
_entity.type
_entity.pdbx_description
1 polymer ?
#
loop_
_entity_poly.entity_id
_entity_poly.type
_entity_poly.pdbx_seq_one_letter_code
_entity_poly.pdbx_strand_id
1 'polypeptide(L)'
;MNEAMNSDFIFWLSEQAVPTALLEQTSNGATLIRDAESKQFESVERKIIMSDDLAQDPPRLSRREAAPNNGIVLWRDDAGEALLSCEHIGTGSFYHYVSRFHPLWSELVHHAAFPQLMLHILKESESESHWHNLAGDQRAISLSQIMPHRNKTFAPSHVNAGTTSLHLLFWIAALVLFALERWLAERRTA
;
A
#
# COMPACT_ATOMS: atom_id res chain seq x y z
N MET A 1 37.62 -0.57 2.84
CA MET A 1 37.04 -1.77 3.45
C MET A 1 35.56 -1.71 3.12
N ASN A 2 35.17 -2.26 1.96
CA ASN A 2 33.78 -2.25 1.51
C ASN A 2 33.13 -3.48 2.12
N GLU A 3 32.27 -3.29 3.11
CA GLU A 3 31.30 -4.33 3.45
C GLU A 3 30.44 -4.53 2.20
N ALA A 4 30.57 -5.69 1.56
CA ALA A 4 29.62 -6.09 0.55
C ALA A 4 28.27 -6.23 1.28
N MET A 5 27.34 -5.32 1.02
CA MET A 5 25.97 -5.43 1.48
C MET A 5 25.36 -6.66 0.81
N ASN A 6 25.49 -7.82 1.46
CA ASN A 6 24.86 -9.05 1.02
C ASN A 6 23.38 -8.96 1.40
N SER A 7 22.60 -8.31 0.54
CA SER A 7 21.14 -8.23 0.64
C SER A 7 20.52 -9.38 -0.12
N ASP A 8 19.70 -10.17 0.55
CA ASP A 8 18.96 -11.28 -0.06
C ASP A 8 17.74 -10.78 -0.87
N PHE A 9 17.32 -9.54 -0.64
CA PHE A 9 16.16 -8.92 -1.30
C PHE A 9 16.43 -7.45 -1.65
N ILE A 10 16.22 -7.08 -2.91
CA ILE A 10 16.63 -5.80 -3.49
C ILE A 10 15.46 -5.18 -4.24
N PHE A 11 15.16 -3.90 -3.96
CA PHE A 11 14.23 -3.10 -4.75
C PHE A 11 15.01 -2.09 -5.60
N TRP A 12 14.85 -2.18 -6.92
CA TRP A 12 15.38 -1.22 -7.88
C TRP A 12 14.25 -0.33 -8.40
N LEU A 13 14.12 0.86 -7.82
CA LEU A 13 13.04 1.83 -8.09
C LEU A 13 13.51 3.00 -8.95
N SER A 14 14.43 2.74 -9.88
CA SER A 14 15.12 3.76 -10.66
C SER A 14 14.77 3.66 -12.14
N GLU A 15 14.73 4.80 -12.81
CA GLU A 15 14.60 4.87 -14.28
C GLU A 15 15.88 4.43 -15.02
N GLN A 16 16.95 4.18 -14.28
CA GLN A 16 18.21 3.69 -14.82
C GLN A 16 18.17 2.18 -14.99
N ALA A 17 18.94 1.68 -15.95
CA ALA A 17 19.14 0.24 -16.09
C ALA A 17 19.69 -0.37 -14.79
N VAL A 18 19.22 -1.58 -14.47
CA VAL A 18 19.71 -2.34 -13.32
C VAL A 18 21.24 -2.51 -13.44
N PRO A 19 22.04 -2.09 -12.43
CA PRO A 19 23.47 -2.28 -12.42
C PRO A 19 23.86 -3.75 -12.53
N THR A 20 24.90 -4.05 -13.30
CA THR A 20 25.40 -5.43 -13.48
C THR A 20 25.77 -6.10 -12.16
N ALA A 21 26.28 -5.35 -11.18
CA ALA A 21 26.57 -5.86 -9.85
C ALA A 21 25.34 -6.43 -9.13
N LEU A 22 24.16 -5.81 -9.31
CA LEU A 22 22.91 -6.34 -8.74
C LEU A 22 22.43 -7.57 -9.50
N LEU A 23 22.60 -7.60 -10.83
CA LEU A 23 22.28 -8.79 -11.62
C LEU A 23 23.16 -9.99 -11.24
N GLU A 24 24.46 -9.77 -11.00
CA GLU A 24 25.37 -10.79 -10.48
C GLU A 24 24.92 -11.27 -9.09
N GLN A 25 24.52 -10.36 -8.20
CA GLN A 25 24.00 -10.71 -6.89
C GLN A 25 22.70 -11.54 -6.98
N THR A 26 21.79 -11.18 -7.88
CA THR A 26 20.59 -11.98 -8.18
C THR A 26 20.97 -13.36 -8.69
N SER A 27 21.95 -13.47 -9.60
CA SER A 27 22.40 -14.76 -10.10
C SER A 27 22.95 -15.69 -9.01
N ASN A 28 23.43 -15.12 -7.90
CA ASN A 28 23.95 -15.80 -6.72
C ASN A 28 22.90 -16.05 -5.63
N GLY A 29 21.60 -15.89 -5.91
CA GLY A 29 20.51 -16.25 -5.01
C GLY A 29 19.73 -15.09 -4.41
N ALA A 30 20.10 -13.84 -4.69
CA ALA A 30 19.28 -12.72 -4.25
C ALA A 30 18.00 -12.59 -5.07
N THR A 31 16.98 -11.98 -4.47
CA THR A 31 15.77 -11.56 -5.16
C THR A 31 15.86 -10.08 -5.51
N LEU A 32 15.63 -9.78 -6.78
CA LEU A 32 15.59 -8.41 -7.29
C LEU A 32 14.21 -8.10 -7.81
N ILE A 33 13.58 -7.04 -7.30
CA ILE A 33 12.36 -6.47 -7.85
C ILE A 33 12.71 -5.16 -8.52
N ARG A 34 12.35 -5.01 -9.79
CA ARG A 34 12.37 -3.72 -10.47
C ARG A 34 10.96 -3.26 -10.80
N ASP A 35 10.79 -1.95 -10.79
CA ASP A 35 9.61 -1.30 -11.34
C ASP A 35 9.89 -0.68 -12.73
N ALA A 36 8.88 -0.07 -13.32
CA ALA A 36 8.91 0.48 -14.67
C ALA A 36 10.05 1.51 -14.91
N GLU A 37 10.87 1.29 -15.94
CA GLU A 37 12.13 2.02 -16.20
C GLU A 37 11.93 3.36 -16.93
N SER A 38 10.82 3.55 -17.63
CA SER A 38 10.71 4.49 -18.74
C SER A 38 9.83 5.71 -18.46
N LYS A 39 10.06 6.74 -19.27
CA LYS A 39 9.17 7.90 -19.44
C LYS A 39 7.99 7.59 -20.37
N GLN A 40 8.02 6.46 -21.07
CA GLN A 40 7.01 6.04 -22.04
C GLN A 40 6.05 5.06 -21.38
N PHE A 41 4.95 5.61 -20.88
CA PHE A 41 3.88 4.82 -20.27
C PHE A 41 2.58 5.02 -21.02
N GLU A 42 1.75 3.98 -20.99
CA GLU A 42 0.35 4.08 -21.33
C GLU A 42 -0.41 4.53 -20.08
N SER A 43 -1.30 5.52 -20.23
CA SER A 43 -2.28 5.83 -19.19
C SER A 43 -3.43 4.85 -19.32
N VAL A 44 -3.66 4.07 -18.28
CA VAL A 44 -4.67 3.04 -18.21
C VAL A 44 -5.59 3.29 -17.02
N GLU A 45 -6.84 2.88 -17.10
CA GLU A 45 -7.74 2.88 -15.94
C GLU A 45 -8.18 1.44 -15.69
N ARG A 46 -7.35 0.72 -14.93
CA ARG A 46 -7.44 -0.73 -14.73
C ARG A 46 -7.38 -1.07 -13.25
N LYS A 47 -7.68 -2.32 -12.91
CA LYS A 47 -7.57 -2.85 -11.55
C LYS A 47 -6.50 -3.92 -11.51
N ILE A 48 -5.69 -3.92 -10.45
CA ILE A 48 -4.69 -4.96 -10.23
C ILE A 48 -5.43 -6.17 -9.66
N ILE A 49 -5.54 -7.22 -10.47
CA ILE A 49 -6.12 -8.50 -10.09
C ILE A 49 -5.01 -9.41 -9.59
N MET A 50 -5.18 -9.80 -8.34
CA MET A 50 -4.33 -10.74 -7.64
C MET A 50 -5.13 -12.04 -7.52
N SER A 51 -4.46 -13.17 -7.43
CA SER A 51 -5.10 -14.49 -7.27
C SER A 51 -6.34 -14.45 -6.35
N ASP A 52 -7.38 -15.15 -6.79
CA ASP A 52 -8.85 -14.93 -6.67
C ASP A 52 -9.50 -14.42 -5.36
N ASP A 53 -8.79 -14.15 -4.26
CA ASP A 53 -9.43 -13.95 -2.95
C ASP A 53 -8.86 -12.82 -2.08
N LEU A 54 -7.86 -12.06 -2.56
CA LEU A 54 -7.13 -11.12 -1.70
C LEU A 54 -7.76 -9.73 -1.53
N ALA A 55 -8.71 -9.32 -2.39
CA ALA A 55 -9.32 -8.00 -2.25
C ALA A 55 -10.73 -7.91 -2.83
N GLN A 56 -11.72 -7.65 -1.97
CA GLN A 56 -13.06 -7.22 -2.38
C GLN A 56 -13.03 -5.86 -3.13
N ASP A 57 -11.97 -5.07 -2.90
CA ASP A 57 -11.68 -3.82 -3.59
C ASP A 57 -10.23 -3.86 -4.11
N PRO A 58 -9.98 -4.19 -5.38
CA PRO A 58 -8.63 -4.25 -5.93
C PRO A 58 -8.05 -2.85 -6.19
N PRO A 59 -6.75 -2.62 -5.94
CA PRO A 59 -6.13 -1.32 -6.16
C PRO A 59 -6.15 -0.92 -7.62
N ARG A 60 -6.29 0.39 -7.85
CA ARG A 60 -6.29 0.95 -9.20
C ARG A 60 -4.88 1.03 -9.78
N LEU A 61 -4.81 0.79 -11.08
CA LEU A 61 -3.66 0.98 -11.93
C LEU A 61 -3.96 2.15 -12.87
N SER A 62 -3.10 3.16 -12.84
CA SER A 62 -3.24 4.38 -13.65
C SER A 62 -2.26 4.44 -14.81
N ARG A 63 -1.10 3.78 -14.67
CA ARG A 63 -0.03 3.82 -15.68
C ARG A 63 0.71 2.50 -15.71
N ARG A 64 1.14 2.10 -16.91
CA ARG A 64 1.98 0.92 -17.12
C ARG A 64 2.86 1.06 -18.35
N GLU A 65 3.87 0.21 -18.38
CA GLU A 65 4.71 -0.06 -19.55
C GLU A 65 4.24 -1.33 -20.27
N ALA A 66 4.77 -1.54 -21.47
CA ALA A 66 4.59 -2.80 -22.16
C ALA A 66 5.23 -3.92 -21.34
N ALA A 67 4.44 -4.94 -21.00
CA ALA A 67 4.95 -6.08 -20.27
C ALA A 67 6.00 -6.84 -21.09
N PRO A 68 7.16 -7.20 -20.51
CA PRO A 68 8.06 -8.13 -21.16
C PRO A 68 7.35 -9.49 -21.28
N ASN A 69 7.47 -10.13 -22.44
CA ASN A 69 6.87 -11.46 -22.68
C ASN A 69 7.63 -12.61 -22.01
N ASN A 70 8.51 -12.30 -21.05
CA ASN A 70 9.42 -13.26 -20.44
C ASN A 70 9.04 -13.45 -18.96
N GLY A 71 9.10 -14.70 -18.52
CA GLY A 71 8.89 -15.09 -17.13
C GLY A 71 7.48 -15.59 -16.80
N ILE A 72 7.34 -16.03 -15.56
CA ILE A 72 6.09 -16.52 -14.98
C ILE A 72 5.28 -15.31 -14.52
N VAL A 73 4.06 -15.15 -15.02
CA VAL A 73 3.17 -14.05 -14.64
C VAL A 73 2.54 -14.34 -13.29
N LEU A 74 2.76 -13.43 -12.33
CA LEU A 74 2.27 -13.53 -10.96
C LEU A 74 1.05 -12.63 -10.71
N TRP A 75 1.08 -11.40 -11.23
CA TRP A 75 -0.05 -10.47 -11.13
C TRP A 75 -0.58 -10.12 -12.50
N ARG A 76 -1.89 -9.89 -12.59
CA ARG A 76 -2.57 -9.46 -13.82
C ARG A 76 -3.42 -8.24 -13.58
N ASP A 77 -3.82 -7.55 -14.63
CA ASP A 77 -4.90 -6.59 -14.54
C ASP A 77 -6.27 -7.26 -14.77
N ASP A 78 -7.34 -6.47 -14.71
CA ASP A 78 -8.71 -6.89 -15.00
C ASP A 78 -8.98 -7.19 -16.48
N ALA A 79 -8.03 -6.88 -17.37
CA ALA A 79 -8.03 -7.32 -18.76
C ALA A 79 -7.23 -8.63 -18.98
N GLY A 80 -6.60 -9.16 -17.93
CA GLY A 80 -5.78 -10.37 -17.99
C GLY A 80 -4.33 -10.14 -18.43
N GLU A 81 -3.91 -8.90 -18.64
CA GLU A 81 -2.54 -8.55 -19.02
C GLU A 81 -1.57 -8.68 -17.84
N ALA A 82 -0.32 -9.05 -18.13
CA ALA A 82 0.69 -9.26 -17.10
C ALA A 82 1.11 -7.94 -16.44
N LEU A 83 1.10 -7.89 -15.10
CA LEU A 83 1.56 -6.74 -14.33
C LEU A 83 2.86 -7.00 -13.58
N LEU A 84 3.02 -8.20 -13.03
CA LEU A 84 4.24 -8.64 -12.37
C LEU A 84 4.63 -9.98 -12.97
N SER A 85 5.84 -10.08 -13.51
CA SER A 85 6.43 -11.34 -13.93
C SER A 85 7.70 -11.65 -13.15
N CYS A 86 8.03 -12.94 -13.04
CA CYS A 86 9.25 -13.43 -12.40
C CYS A 86 10.07 -14.26 -13.40
N GLU A 87 11.35 -13.95 -13.51
CA GLU A 87 12.35 -14.71 -14.22
C GLU A 87 13.39 -15.25 -13.24
N HIS A 88 13.74 -16.53 -13.33
CA HIS A 88 14.81 -17.09 -12.52
C HIS A 88 16.15 -16.84 -13.21
N ILE A 89 17.10 -16.23 -12.49
CA ILE A 89 18.46 -15.98 -12.96
C ILE A 89 19.40 -16.70 -12.02
N GLY A 90 20.08 -17.74 -12.51
CA GLY A 90 20.92 -18.59 -11.67
C GLY A 90 20.10 -19.25 -10.55
N THR A 91 20.45 -18.96 -9.29
CA THR A 91 19.72 -19.43 -8.11
C THR A 91 18.78 -18.40 -7.50
N GLY A 92 18.70 -17.19 -8.07
CA GLY A 92 17.82 -16.13 -7.58
C GLY A 92 16.68 -15.79 -8.54
N SER A 93 15.94 -14.76 -8.18
CA SER A 93 14.68 -14.39 -8.84
C SER A 93 14.66 -12.91 -9.20
N PHE A 94 14.28 -12.63 -10.45
CA PHE A 94 14.15 -11.28 -10.98
C PHE A 94 12.70 -10.98 -11.31
N TYR A 95 12.11 -10.09 -10.53
CA TYR A 95 10.73 -9.65 -10.70
C TYR A 95 10.68 -8.36 -11.48
N HIS A 96 9.85 -8.34 -12.52
CA HIS A 96 9.58 -7.18 -13.34
C HIS A 96 8.14 -6.72 -13.08
N TYR A 97 8.00 -5.55 -12.45
CA TYR A 97 6.71 -4.87 -12.30
C TYR A 97 6.56 -3.81 -13.38
N VAL A 98 5.50 -3.90 -14.20
CA VAL A 98 5.29 -3.03 -15.37
C VAL A 98 4.75 -1.65 -15.01
N SER A 99 4.47 -1.39 -13.73
CA SER A 99 4.07 -0.08 -13.21
C SER A 99 5.09 0.37 -12.18
N ARG A 100 4.78 1.41 -11.39
CA ARG A 100 5.68 1.91 -10.34
C ARG A 100 5.08 1.79 -8.96
N PHE A 101 5.95 1.63 -7.97
CA PHE A 101 5.59 1.78 -6.55
C PHE A 101 5.45 3.26 -6.19
N HIS A 102 4.62 3.98 -6.97
CA HIS A 102 4.43 5.42 -6.89
C HIS A 102 2.94 5.76 -7.01
N PRO A 103 2.39 6.66 -6.18
CA PRO A 103 0.95 6.96 -6.16
C PRO A 103 0.37 7.50 -7.47
N LEU A 104 1.21 8.08 -8.33
CA LEU A 104 0.81 8.55 -9.67
C LEU A 104 0.64 7.43 -10.71
N TRP A 105 1.12 6.23 -10.40
CA TRP A 105 1.13 5.09 -11.32
C TRP A 105 0.17 4.00 -10.88
N SER A 106 0.06 3.78 -9.57
CA SER A 106 -0.89 2.85 -8.99
C SER A 106 -1.26 3.26 -7.56
N GLU A 107 -2.43 2.81 -7.10
CA GLU A 107 -2.82 2.90 -5.70
C GLU A 107 -2.19 1.79 -4.85
N LEU A 108 -1.39 0.91 -5.47
CA LEU A 108 -0.86 -0.31 -4.85
C LEU A 108 -0.22 -0.04 -3.49
N VAL A 109 0.75 0.87 -3.42
CA VAL A 109 1.50 1.15 -2.18
C VAL A 109 0.66 1.72 -1.04
N HIS A 110 -0.50 2.32 -1.35
CA HIS A 110 -1.44 2.85 -0.36
C HIS A 110 -2.60 1.89 -0.05
N HIS A 111 -2.66 0.77 -0.75
CA HIS A 111 -3.74 -0.19 -0.61
C HIS A 111 -3.49 -1.14 0.54
N ALA A 112 -4.55 -1.50 1.27
CA ALA A 112 -4.46 -2.41 2.42
C ALA A 112 -3.93 -3.81 2.05
N ALA A 113 -4.11 -4.23 0.79
CA ALA A 113 -3.62 -5.51 0.29
C ALA A 113 -2.10 -5.54 0.03
N PHE A 114 -1.41 -4.39 -0.01
CA PHE A 114 -0.01 -4.33 -0.39
C PHE A 114 0.94 -5.16 0.47
N PRO A 115 0.87 -5.12 1.82
CA PRO A 115 1.73 -5.97 2.65
C PRO A 115 1.52 -7.46 2.39
N GLN A 116 0.26 -7.88 2.15
CA GLN A 116 -0.08 -9.28 1.89
C GLN A 116 0.50 -9.75 0.54
N LEU A 117 0.50 -8.87 -0.46
CA LEU A 117 1.10 -9.13 -1.75
C LEU A 117 2.62 -9.24 -1.68
N MET A 118 3.25 -8.33 -0.94
CA MET A 118 4.69 -8.38 -0.78
C MET A 118 5.11 -9.65 -0.04
N LEU A 119 4.30 -10.10 0.93
CA LEU A 119 4.51 -11.39 1.61
C LEU A 119 4.42 -12.59 0.67
N HIS A 120 3.55 -12.56 -0.35
CA HIS A 120 3.49 -13.63 -1.34
C HIS A 120 4.79 -13.72 -2.15
N ILE A 121 5.33 -12.57 -2.58
CA ILE A 121 6.61 -12.52 -3.29
C ILE A 121 7.76 -12.99 -2.38
N LEU A 122 7.79 -12.51 -1.14
CA LEU A 122 8.82 -12.86 -0.15
C LEU A 122 8.83 -14.36 0.19
N LYS A 123 7.65 -15.00 0.23
CA LYS A 123 7.53 -16.44 0.48
C LYS A 123 8.02 -17.27 -0.70
N GLU A 124 7.66 -16.86 -1.92
CA GLU A 124 8.10 -17.57 -3.13
C GLU A 124 9.61 -17.43 -3.35
N SER A 125 10.21 -16.32 -2.93
CA SER A 125 11.67 -16.13 -2.98
C SER A 125 12.46 -16.98 -1.98
N GLU A 126 11.84 -17.47 -0.91
CA GLU A 126 12.54 -18.28 0.08
C GLU A 126 12.38 -19.77 -0.20
N SER A 127 13.51 -20.40 -0.53
CA SER A 127 13.68 -21.85 -0.37
C SER A 127 13.66 -22.19 1.14
N GLU A 128 12.47 -22.47 1.66
CA GLU A 128 12.14 -23.24 2.88
C GLU A 128 12.84 -22.97 4.23
N SER A 129 13.77 -22.01 4.40
CA SER A 129 14.72 -22.12 5.54
C SER A 129 14.89 -20.91 6.46
N HIS A 130 14.43 -19.68 6.14
CA HIS A 130 14.76 -18.52 6.98
C HIS A 130 13.56 -17.91 7.73
N TRP A 131 12.35 -17.87 7.15
CA TRP A 131 11.14 -17.41 7.88
C TRP A 131 10.61 -18.40 8.93
N HIS A 132 10.98 -19.68 8.87
CA HIS A 132 10.47 -20.70 9.79
C HIS A 132 11.10 -20.65 11.19
N ASN A 133 12.16 -19.86 11.40
CA ASN A 133 12.70 -19.62 12.74
C ASN A 133 11.90 -18.54 13.50
N LEU A 134 10.60 -18.79 13.67
CA LEU A 134 9.71 -18.00 14.52
C LEU A 134 10.12 -18.03 16.00
N ALA A 135 11.03 -18.94 16.39
CA ALA A 135 11.52 -19.01 17.77
C ALA A 135 12.31 -17.76 18.19
N GLY A 136 12.81 -16.96 17.24
CA GLY A 136 13.49 -15.68 17.49
C GLY A 136 12.71 -14.43 17.07
N ASP A 137 11.48 -14.56 16.59
CA ASP A 137 10.71 -13.39 16.11
C ASP A 137 10.25 -12.52 17.28
N GLN A 138 10.92 -11.38 17.47
CA GLN A 138 10.57 -10.39 18.50
C GLN A 138 9.22 -9.70 18.23
N ARG A 139 8.64 -9.86 17.03
CA ARG A 139 7.31 -9.35 16.67
C ARG A 139 6.19 -10.36 16.97
N ALA A 140 6.53 -11.58 17.40
CA ALA A 140 5.54 -12.55 17.80
C ALA A 140 4.76 -12.01 19.01
N ILE A 141 3.49 -11.62 18.77
CA ILE A 141 2.60 -11.20 19.84
C ILE A 141 2.26 -12.43 20.66
N SER A 142 2.54 -12.37 21.96
CA SER A 142 2.17 -13.44 22.88
C SER A 142 0.65 -13.61 22.90
N LEU A 143 0.17 -14.86 22.93
CA LEU A 143 -1.27 -15.16 23.01
C LEU A 143 -1.96 -14.42 24.17
N SER A 144 -1.25 -14.20 25.28
CA SER A 144 -1.73 -13.44 26.43
C SER A 144 -1.99 -11.95 26.15
N GLN A 145 -1.32 -11.34 25.17
CA GLN A 145 -1.58 -9.96 24.73
C GLN A 145 -2.77 -9.85 23.78
N ILE A 146 -3.11 -10.93 23.07
CA ILE A 146 -4.25 -10.98 22.14
C ILE A 146 -5.54 -11.34 22.89
N MET A 147 -5.42 -12.00 24.05
CA MET A 147 -6.60 -12.31 24.86
C MET A 147 -7.22 -11.02 25.43
N PRO A 148 -8.55 -10.84 25.30
CA PRO A 148 -9.23 -9.71 25.90
C PRO A 148 -9.00 -9.74 27.41
N HIS A 149 -8.48 -8.62 27.93
CA HIS A 149 -8.21 -8.47 29.34
C HIS A 149 -9.54 -8.50 30.12
N ARG A 150 -9.85 -9.65 30.70
CA ARG A 150 -11.11 -9.88 31.43
C ARG A 150 -11.03 -9.30 32.84
N ASN A 151 -10.93 -7.97 32.94
CA ASN A 151 -11.12 -7.30 34.22
C ASN A 151 -12.59 -7.44 34.63
N LYS A 152 -12.84 -8.15 35.75
CA LYS A 152 -14.15 -8.26 36.41
C LYS A 152 -14.56 -6.98 37.17
N THR A 153 -14.04 -5.84 36.74
CA THR A 153 -14.44 -4.55 37.29
C THR A 153 -15.02 -3.76 36.13
N PHE A 154 -16.33 -3.87 35.97
CA PHE A 154 -17.09 -2.87 35.25
C PHE A 154 -16.86 -1.55 36.00
N ALA A 155 -15.91 -0.75 35.54
CA ALA A 155 -15.96 0.66 35.80
C ALA A 155 -17.29 1.15 35.20
N PRO A 156 -18.13 1.89 35.94
CA PRO A 156 -19.32 2.46 35.36
C PRO A 156 -18.87 3.31 34.17
N SER A 157 -19.32 2.93 32.98
CA SER A 157 -19.17 3.75 31.79
C SER A 157 -19.68 5.14 32.15
N HIS A 158 -18.80 6.15 32.11
CA HIS A 158 -19.26 7.52 32.16
C HIS A 158 -20.23 7.68 31.00
N VAL A 159 -21.52 7.73 31.32
CA VAL A 159 -22.55 8.14 30.37
C VAL A 159 -22.10 9.52 29.92
N ASN A 160 -21.71 9.63 28.65
CA ASN A 160 -21.41 10.91 28.05
C ASN A 160 -22.59 11.83 28.37
N ALA A 161 -22.35 12.86 29.18
CA ALA A 161 -23.35 13.87 29.48
C ALA A 161 -23.89 14.37 28.13
N GLY A 162 -25.21 14.26 27.97
CA GLY A 162 -25.87 14.38 26.67
C GLY A 162 -25.35 15.56 25.86
N THR A 163 -25.02 15.30 24.60
CA THR A 163 -24.66 16.33 23.62
C THR A 163 -25.81 17.33 23.55
N THR A 164 -25.63 18.48 24.21
CA THR A 164 -26.64 19.55 24.18
C THR A 164 -26.63 20.14 22.77
N SER A 165 -27.75 20.08 22.07
CA SER A 165 -27.88 20.61 20.73
C SER A 165 -27.79 22.14 20.76
N LEU A 166 -26.72 22.70 20.19
CA LEU A 166 -26.53 24.16 20.04
C LEU A 166 -27.31 24.75 18.84
N HIS A 167 -28.04 23.92 18.10
CA HIS A 167 -28.72 24.32 16.87
C HIS A 167 -29.67 25.52 17.09
N LEU A 168 -30.44 25.52 18.18
CA LEU A 168 -31.35 26.61 18.51
C LEU A 168 -30.63 27.95 18.73
N LEU A 169 -29.47 27.93 19.40
CA LEU A 169 -28.68 29.14 19.66
C LEU A 169 -28.14 29.74 18.36
N PHE A 170 -27.71 28.91 17.41
CA PHE A 170 -27.26 29.38 16.10
C PHE A 170 -28.40 30.02 15.29
N TRP A 171 -29.62 29.46 15.33
CA TRP A 171 -30.77 30.07 14.66
C TRP A 171 -31.18 31.41 15.26
N ILE A 172 -31.16 31.53 16.59
CA ILE A 172 -31.42 32.80 17.27
C ILE A 172 -30.37 33.84 16.88
N ALA A 173 -29.09 33.47 16.89
CA ALA A 173 -28.00 34.37 16.50
C ALA A 173 -28.15 34.84 15.04
N ALA A 174 -28.50 33.95 14.11
CA ALA A 174 -28.74 34.28 12.71
C ALA A 174 -29.92 35.27 12.53
N LEU A 175 -31.02 35.06 13.27
CA LEU A 175 -32.18 35.95 13.20
C LEU A 175 -31.88 37.36 13.74
N VAL A 176 -31.12 37.43 14.85
CA VAL A 176 -30.67 38.72 15.41
C VAL A 176 -29.72 39.44 14.44
N LEU A 177 -28.78 38.72 13.84
CA LEU A 177 -27.86 39.29 12.85
C LEU A 177 -28.64 39.86 11.64
N PHE A 178 -29.60 39.09 11.12
CA PHE A 178 -30.44 39.53 10.01
C PHE A 178 -31.28 40.78 10.35
N ALA A 179 -31.85 40.84 11.55
CA ALA A 179 -32.61 42.01 12.00
C ALA A 179 -31.72 43.26 12.12
N LEU A 180 -30.50 43.11 12.64
CA LEU A 180 -29.52 44.19 12.73
C LEU A 180 -29.07 44.66 11.33
N GLU A 181 -28.81 43.73 10.42
CA GLU A 181 -28.48 44.06 9.03
C GLU A 181 -29.62 44.82 8.35
N ARG A 182 -30.87 44.36 8.51
CA ARG A 182 -32.05 45.02 7.96
C ARG A 182 -32.21 46.44 8.48
N TRP A 183 -32.03 46.64 9.78
CA TRP A 183 -32.13 47.96 10.42
C TRP A 183 -31.01 48.92 9.98
N LEU A 184 -29.76 48.42 9.85
CA LEU A 184 -28.65 49.20 9.31
C LEU A 184 -28.89 49.59 7.85
N ALA A 185 -29.46 48.68 7.05
CA ALA A 185 -29.75 48.94 5.65
C ALA A 185 -30.77 50.07 5.47
N GLU A 186 -31.84 50.08 6.28
CA GLU A 186 -32.86 51.14 6.25
C GLU A 186 -32.29 52.51 6.64
N ARG A 187 -31.34 52.56 7.58
CA ARG A 187 -30.65 53.80 7.98
C ARG A 187 -29.67 54.34 6.96
N ARG A 188 -29.19 53.51 6.02
CA ARG A 188 -28.27 53.96 4.96
C ARG A 188 -29.01 54.51 3.73
N THR A 189 -30.31 54.26 3.63
CA THR A 189 -31.16 54.73 2.53
C THR A 189 -32.00 55.97 2.87
N ALA A 190 -31.94 56.45 4.11
CA ALA A 190 -32.57 57.68 4.59
C ALA A 190 -31.50 58.77 4.83
#